data_AF-A0A229P0D5-F1
#
_entry.id   AF-A0A229P0D5-F1
#
_cell.length_a   1.000
_cell.length_b   1.000
_cell.length_c   1.000
_cell.angle_alpha   90.00
_cell.angle_beta   90.00
_cell.angle_gamma   90.00
#
_symmetry.space_group_name_H-M   'P 1'
#
loop_
_entity.id
_entity.type
_entity.pdbx_description
1 polymer ?
#
loop_
_entity_poly.entity_id
_entity_poly.type
_entity_poly.pdbx_seq_one_letter_code
_entity_poly.pdbx_strand_id
1 'polypeptide(L)'
;MRKKQGWMLGLTLCTLFASLAIVPPSKVNADFNSSTNKNWMEQVSAVNPNFANTTLRNVILPGTHDSGTGVFNDGGFDESLAPDLINTSQIYQYVIPTGTVKSQSRTQDLNVGEQLNAGIRYLDLRVGPNQYFSGVNFENQETTLRTMHGLYGEYMESILQSTKSFLDANPKEVVVLDFQHFYSMSNTSYTHLKERILYYLGDKLVPKSYGINTPLSTLWNENKRVIVYYGTHNYWSGATTKASGAVPSQFTNEPWVWDRNAAMRSAWMNESSAGNLKPQLEAEVNVAASYTNKLHVLQTVVTPAVGTSVASVAAATNAIAMNGLQSDWPSKGVNVIMLDFFNYNDIVNVIKRLNMKQKDSSNTEYGVYVYEHPNYQGNVNRFLGDTDDITGFIVGNDTASSVKIVGPYKVELFADPNYSGTKTVLTSSIANLATLGQDNNLTSLRVENAGSDNGVFVYEHTNYLGKRVRLTADEPNMALTYVGDDKASSIEIVGNYTVQVFEHPNFQGNSYQYNVSGSASLGGWGDTISSIKVTPTTNANGVFLYQHSNYEGSFVQLTSDVPDMGTTILGHDQASSVRIVGPYKAVIYENGNYQGNSITYTSSNSSLGGWNDKASSVKVLPA
;
A
#
# COMPACT_ATOMS: atom_id res chain seq x y z
N MET A 1 29.84 26.97 -0.42
CA MET A 1 29.70 26.29 0.88
C MET A 1 30.19 27.25 1.96
N ARG A 2 29.38 27.58 2.98
CA ARG A 2 29.40 28.80 3.84
C ARG A 2 28.46 29.92 3.33
N LYS A 3 27.18 29.81 3.68
CA LYS A 3 26.20 30.90 3.88
C LYS A 3 24.85 30.25 4.19
N LYS A 4 24.57 30.07 5.49
CA LYS A 4 23.27 29.82 6.19
C LYS A 4 23.52 29.19 7.59
N GLN A 5 24.48 29.72 8.35
CA GLN A 5 24.84 29.25 9.70
C GLN A 5 24.57 30.32 10.79
N GLY A 6 23.44 31.02 10.72
CA GLY A 6 23.21 32.17 11.61
C GLY A 6 21.81 32.32 12.21
N TRP A 7 20.97 31.28 12.24
CA TRP A 7 19.53 31.45 12.56
C TRP A 7 18.95 30.45 13.57
N MET A 8 19.73 29.97 14.56
CA MET A 8 19.18 29.19 15.69
C MET A 8 19.65 29.64 17.09
N LEU A 9 20.13 30.88 17.23
CA LEU A 9 20.50 31.46 18.54
C LEU A 9 19.63 32.66 18.94
N GLY A 10 18.46 32.83 18.32
CA GLY A 10 17.57 33.98 18.53
C GLY A 10 16.11 33.62 18.72
N LEU A 11 15.80 32.61 19.54
CA LEU A 11 14.41 32.28 19.92
C LEU A 11 14.30 32.03 21.43
N THR A 12 14.85 32.99 22.18
CA THR A 12 14.36 33.34 23.51
C THR A 12 13.64 34.68 23.31
N LEU A 13 12.31 34.68 23.50
CA LEU A 13 11.36 35.79 23.28
C LEU A 13 10.92 36.06 21.83
N CYS A 14 9.59 36.11 21.70
CA CYS A 14 8.80 36.71 20.62
C CYS A 14 8.78 35.98 19.26
N THR A 15 7.76 35.15 19.08
CA THR A 15 6.73 35.42 18.06
C THR A 15 5.49 34.59 18.37
N LEU A 16 4.51 35.25 19.00
CA LEU A 16 3.10 34.94 18.77
C LEU A 16 2.84 35.20 17.29
N PHE A 17 2.65 34.14 16.50
CA PHE A 17 1.83 34.23 15.31
C PHE A 17 0.77 33.15 15.38
N ALA A 18 -0.47 33.60 15.19
CA ALA A 18 -1.64 32.76 15.17
C ALA A 18 -1.41 31.55 14.29
N SER A 19 -1.46 30.36 14.89
CA SER A 19 -1.80 29.16 14.17
C SER A 19 -3.20 29.40 13.58
N LEU A 20 -3.26 29.73 12.30
CA LEU A 20 -4.42 29.33 11.52
C LEU A 20 -4.50 27.82 11.74
N ALA A 21 -5.49 27.40 12.52
CA ALA A 21 -5.88 26.01 12.62
C ALA A 21 -6.41 25.63 11.23
N ILE A 22 -5.48 25.32 10.32
CA ILE A 22 -5.78 24.48 9.19
C ILE A 22 -6.09 23.14 9.83
N VAL A 23 -7.39 22.82 9.88
CA VAL A 23 -7.87 21.51 10.27
C VAL A 23 -7.02 20.51 9.50
N PRO A 24 -6.24 19.64 10.18
CA PRO A 24 -5.50 18.62 9.47
C PRO A 24 -6.52 17.85 8.61
N PRO A 25 -6.29 17.66 7.31
CA PRO A 25 -7.16 16.81 6.52
C PRO A 25 -7.33 15.50 7.27
N SER A 26 -8.59 15.15 7.52
CA SER A 26 -9.00 13.99 8.32
C SER A 26 -8.27 12.74 7.84
N LYS A 27 -7.80 11.92 8.78
CA LYS A 27 -7.01 10.70 8.57
C LYS A 27 -7.44 9.92 7.33
N VAL A 28 -6.50 9.69 6.42
CA VAL A 28 -6.69 8.96 5.17
C VAL A 28 -5.64 7.86 5.17
N ASN A 29 -6.09 6.61 5.31
CA ASN A 29 -5.24 5.43 5.51
C ASN A 29 -5.21 4.54 4.25
N ALA A 30 -4.11 3.78 4.01
CA ALA A 30 -3.85 3.00 2.77
C ALA A 30 -3.13 1.63 2.71
N ASP A 31 -3.77 0.66 1.99
CA ASP A 31 -3.41 -0.67 1.37
C ASP A 31 -4.46 -1.02 0.29
N PHE A 32 -4.11 -1.41 -0.94
CA PHE A 32 -5.03 -2.22 -1.79
C PHE A 32 -4.40 -3.43 -2.47
N ASN A 33 -4.54 -4.62 -1.91
CA ASN A 33 -5.16 -5.76 -2.63
C ASN A 33 -5.08 -7.02 -1.77
N SER A 34 -6.21 -7.38 -1.15
CA SER A 34 -6.39 -8.28 -0.01
C SER A 34 -5.64 -7.83 1.25
N SER A 35 -6.14 -8.22 2.41
CA SER A 35 -5.44 -8.24 3.69
C SER A 35 -4.20 -9.15 3.70
N THR A 36 -3.34 -9.09 2.68
CA THR A 36 -2.17 -9.95 2.55
C THR A 36 -0.95 -9.30 1.90
N ASN A 37 -0.85 -7.96 1.83
CA ASN A 37 0.44 -7.31 1.52
C ASN A 37 1.58 -7.81 2.44
N LYS A 38 1.22 -8.39 3.59
CA LYS A 38 2.10 -9.16 4.48
C LYS A 38 2.91 -10.28 3.79
N ASN A 39 2.46 -10.89 2.68
CA ASN A 39 3.22 -11.92 1.96
C ASN A 39 3.34 -11.65 0.44
N TRP A 40 3.49 -10.38 0.04
CA TRP A 40 3.51 -10.03 -1.36
C TRP A 40 4.67 -10.67 -2.15
N MET A 41 5.85 -10.89 -1.55
CA MET A 41 6.98 -11.52 -2.27
C MET A 41 6.66 -12.98 -2.62
N GLU A 42 5.98 -13.70 -1.72
CA GLU A 42 5.46 -15.04 -2.01
C GLU A 42 4.48 -15.03 -3.19
N GLN A 43 3.54 -14.09 -3.17
CA GLN A 43 2.51 -13.98 -4.21
C GLN A 43 3.12 -13.64 -5.57
N VAL A 44 4.10 -12.74 -5.60
CA VAL A 44 4.87 -12.44 -6.82
C VAL A 44 5.59 -13.70 -7.30
N SER A 45 6.22 -14.47 -6.41
CA SER A 45 6.88 -15.73 -6.78
C SER A 45 5.92 -16.79 -7.34
N ALA A 46 4.66 -16.79 -6.92
CA ALA A 46 3.65 -17.72 -7.45
C ALA A 46 3.24 -17.39 -8.89
N VAL A 47 3.26 -16.11 -9.25
CA VAL A 47 2.88 -15.61 -10.59
C VAL A 47 4.07 -15.52 -11.54
N ASN A 48 5.24 -15.17 -11.01
CA ASN A 48 6.51 -15.05 -11.73
C ASN A 48 7.52 -16.06 -11.19
N PRO A 49 7.66 -17.24 -11.82
CA PRO A 49 8.62 -18.26 -11.39
C PRO A 49 10.08 -17.78 -11.39
N ASN A 50 10.41 -16.74 -12.18
CA ASN A 50 11.76 -16.16 -12.21
C ASN A 50 12.01 -15.17 -11.07
N PHE A 51 10.99 -14.76 -10.32
CA PHE A 51 11.14 -13.82 -9.21
C PHE A 51 12.06 -14.39 -8.12
N ALA A 52 11.95 -15.70 -7.83
CA ALA A 52 12.84 -16.38 -6.90
C ALA A 52 14.34 -16.28 -7.29
N ASN A 53 14.64 -16.14 -8.58
CA ASN A 53 16.00 -15.97 -9.10
C ASN A 53 16.42 -14.49 -9.23
N THR A 54 15.52 -13.56 -8.91
CA THR A 54 15.85 -12.13 -8.89
C THR A 54 16.78 -11.86 -7.71
N THR A 55 17.85 -11.11 -7.97
CA THR A 55 18.80 -10.72 -6.92
C THR A 55 18.21 -9.63 -6.04
N LEU A 56 18.62 -9.55 -4.77
CA LEU A 56 18.17 -8.50 -3.83
C LEU A 56 18.22 -7.09 -4.45
N ARG A 57 19.29 -6.79 -5.19
CA ARG A 57 19.48 -5.52 -5.90
C ARG A 57 18.38 -5.18 -6.92
N ASN A 58 17.74 -6.19 -7.49
CA ASN A 58 16.80 -6.06 -8.61
C ASN A 58 15.33 -6.23 -8.20
N VAL A 59 15.07 -6.35 -6.89
CA VAL A 59 13.72 -6.34 -6.31
C VAL A 59 13.39 -4.92 -5.92
N ILE A 60 12.25 -4.38 -6.35
CA ILE A 60 11.80 -3.08 -5.86
C ILE A 60 11.11 -3.28 -4.50
N LEU A 61 11.48 -2.52 -3.49
CA LEU A 61 11.00 -2.63 -2.11
C LEU A 61 10.32 -1.31 -1.69
N PRO A 62 9.11 -1.37 -1.10
CA PRO A 62 8.56 -0.24 -0.39
C PRO A 62 9.28 -0.06 0.96
N GLY A 63 9.60 1.19 1.29
CA GLY A 63 10.25 1.56 2.53
C GLY A 63 9.62 2.78 3.19
N THR A 64 9.85 2.91 4.50
CA THR A 64 9.34 4.04 5.30
C THR A 64 10.49 4.81 5.93
N HIS A 65 10.38 6.14 5.91
CA HIS A 65 11.27 7.07 6.59
C HIS A 65 10.87 7.21 8.06
N ASP A 66 11.85 7.22 8.97
CA ASP A 66 11.61 7.29 10.42
C ASP A 66 10.51 6.33 10.89
N SER A 67 10.66 5.04 10.54
CA SER A 67 9.58 4.05 10.57
C SER A 67 8.90 3.92 11.93
N GLY A 68 9.62 4.14 13.04
CA GLY A 68 9.08 3.98 14.39
C GLY A 68 8.27 5.16 14.94
N THR A 69 7.85 6.13 14.11
CA THR A 69 7.06 7.30 14.56
C THR A 69 5.54 7.10 14.55
N GLY A 70 5.06 5.95 14.07
CA GLY A 70 3.62 5.65 13.97
C GLY A 70 2.86 5.64 15.30
N VAL A 71 3.56 5.46 16.42
CA VAL A 71 3.00 5.31 17.76
C VAL A 71 2.66 6.63 18.47
N PHE A 72 2.92 7.78 17.84
CA PHE A 72 2.76 9.08 18.51
C PHE A 72 1.33 9.39 18.93
N ASN A 73 0.30 8.70 18.45
CA ASN A 73 -1.08 8.92 18.87
C ASN A 73 -1.62 7.82 19.81
N ASP A 74 -0.77 6.87 20.21
CA ASP A 74 -1.19 5.68 20.94
C ASP A 74 -1.03 5.89 22.45
N GLY A 75 -2.14 5.71 23.17
CA GLY A 75 -2.13 5.71 24.64
C GLY A 75 -1.25 4.59 25.18
N GLY A 76 -0.13 4.95 25.81
CA GLY A 76 0.87 3.99 26.31
C GLY A 76 2.27 4.21 25.76
N PHE A 77 2.43 5.07 24.76
CA PHE A 77 3.73 5.57 24.32
C PHE A 77 4.02 6.95 24.90
N ASP A 78 5.29 7.23 25.10
CA ASP A 78 5.74 8.49 25.68
C ASP A 78 6.04 9.49 24.55
N GLU A 79 5.24 10.56 24.52
CA GLU A 79 5.34 11.71 23.59
C GLU A 79 6.33 12.79 24.08
N SER A 80 7.22 12.46 25.02
CA SER A 80 8.27 13.38 25.48
C SER A 80 9.29 13.65 24.37
N LEU A 81 9.90 14.83 24.46
CA LEU A 81 10.99 15.24 23.59
C LEU A 81 12.15 14.24 23.70
N ALA A 82 12.66 13.78 22.55
CA ALA A 82 13.76 12.85 22.48
C ALA A 82 15.12 13.57 22.41
N PRO A 83 16.22 12.85 22.70
CA PRO A 83 17.57 13.43 22.76
C PRO A 83 18.12 13.92 21.40
N ASP A 84 17.47 13.54 20.30
CA ASP A 84 17.78 14.00 18.95
C ASP A 84 17.24 15.43 18.69
N LEU A 85 16.38 15.96 19.56
CA LEU A 85 15.91 17.35 19.51
C LEU A 85 16.51 18.21 20.64
N ILE A 86 16.62 17.66 21.84
CA ILE A 86 17.10 18.38 23.03
C ILE A 86 18.43 17.83 23.53
N ASN A 87 19.39 18.72 23.79
CA ASN A 87 20.68 18.37 24.38
C ASN A 87 20.90 19.21 25.64
N THR A 88 20.86 18.52 26.79
CA THR A 88 21.47 18.90 28.08
C THR A 88 20.79 19.88 29.04
N SER A 89 19.58 20.42 28.81
CA SER A 89 18.92 21.18 29.89
C SER A 89 17.41 20.97 30.02
N GLN A 90 16.97 20.80 31.26
CA GLN A 90 15.58 20.56 31.67
C GLN A 90 14.64 21.70 31.22
N ILE A 91 15.15 22.92 31.04
CA ILE A 91 14.30 24.08 30.71
C ILE A 91 13.63 23.95 29.34
N TYR A 92 14.27 23.24 28.40
CA TYR A 92 13.75 23.10 27.03
C TYR A 92 12.47 22.27 26.96
N GLN A 93 12.27 21.30 27.88
CA GLN A 93 11.04 20.50 27.92
C GLN A 93 9.81 21.32 28.33
N TYR A 94 10.01 22.49 28.96
CA TYR A 94 8.92 23.37 29.41
C TYR A 94 8.60 24.50 28.43
N VAL A 95 9.47 24.77 27.44
CA VAL A 95 9.31 25.90 26.51
C VAL A 95 9.07 25.48 25.06
N ILE A 96 9.30 24.21 24.72
CA ILE A 96 9.05 23.68 23.38
C ILE A 96 7.61 23.16 23.30
N PRO A 97 6.76 23.67 22.39
CA PRO A 97 5.40 23.16 22.21
C PRO A 97 5.43 21.75 21.61
N THR A 98 5.17 20.73 22.44
CA THR A 98 5.22 19.31 22.04
C THR A 98 4.26 18.97 20.90
N GLY A 99 3.09 19.63 20.82
CA GLY A 99 2.15 19.43 19.72
C GLY A 99 2.70 19.84 18.34
N THR A 100 3.46 20.94 18.27
CA THR A 100 4.14 21.34 17.04
C THR A 100 5.22 20.33 16.69
N VAL A 101 6.05 19.94 17.68
CA VAL A 101 7.09 18.92 17.48
C VAL A 101 6.47 17.63 16.94
N LYS A 102 5.41 17.12 17.56
CA LYS A 102 4.68 15.92 17.12
C LYS A 102 4.27 15.99 15.66
N SER A 103 3.68 17.10 15.24
CA SER A 103 3.24 17.32 13.85
C SER A 103 4.37 17.31 12.82
N GLN A 104 5.57 17.76 13.22
CA GLN A 104 6.77 17.78 12.38
C GLN A 104 7.63 16.53 12.48
N SER A 105 7.39 15.73 13.51
CA SER A 105 8.17 14.54 13.86
C SER A 105 7.51 13.25 13.39
N ARG A 106 6.17 13.25 13.30
CA ARG A 106 5.41 12.09 12.84
C ARG A 106 5.58 11.92 11.34
N THR A 107 6.09 10.77 10.93
CA THR A 107 6.32 10.42 9.53
C THR A 107 5.47 9.24 9.07
N GLN A 108 4.92 8.45 9.98
CA GLN A 108 4.07 7.30 9.66
C GLN A 108 2.77 7.32 10.46
N ASP A 109 1.72 6.68 9.92
CA ASP A 109 0.46 6.48 10.65
C ASP A 109 0.43 5.19 11.48
N LEU A 110 1.26 4.21 11.12
CA LEU A 110 1.20 2.83 11.60
C LEU A 110 2.48 2.46 12.35
N ASN A 111 2.39 1.59 13.35
CA ASN A 111 3.60 1.03 14.00
C ASN A 111 4.35 0.09 13.04
N VAL A 112 5.58 -0.33 13.40
CA VAL A 112 6.40 -1.14 12.48
C VAL A 112 5.76 -2.49 12.15
N GLY A 113 5.11 -3.16 13.11
CA GLY A 113 4.43 -4.41 12.87
C GLY A 113 3.30 -4.28 11.84
N GLU A 114 2.52 -3.21 11.94
CA GLU A 114 1.47 -2.85 10.99
C GLU A 114 2.04 -2.48 9.62
N GLN A 115 3.12 -1.71 9.55
CA GLN A 115 3.81 -1.39 8.29
C GLN A 115 4.28 -2.65 7.56
N LEU A 116 4.84 -3.63 8.27
CA LEU A 116 5.24 -4.92 7.68
C LEU A 116 4.03 -5.68 7.12
N ASN A 117 2.91 -5.70 7.85
CA ASN A 117 1.67 -6.31 7.40
C ASN A 117 1.04 -5.59 6.19
N ALA A 118 1.23 -4.27 6.10
CA ALA A 118 0.86 -3.45 4.95
C ALA A 118 1.86 -3.54 3.77
N GLY A 119 2.94 -4.34 3.92
CA GLY A 119 3.83 -4.68 2.81
C GLY A 119 5.17 -3.94 2.77
N ILE A 120 5.46 -3.06 3.74
CA ILE A 120 6.78 -2.42 3.89
C ILE A 120 7.87 -3.47 4.13
N ARG A 121 9.02 -3.31 3.49
CA ARG A 121 10.17 -4.25 3.62
C ARG A 121 11.50 -3.55 3.89
N TYR A 122 11.52 -2.23 3.90
CA TYR A 122 12.68 -1.43 4.31
C TYR A 122 12.26 -0.47 5.42
N LEU A 123 12.98 -0.50 6.54
CA LEU A 123 12.68 0.29 7.73
C LEU A 123 13.88 1.20 8.06
N ASP A 124 13.66 2.52 8.05
CA ASP A 124 14.62 3.52 8.54
C ASP A 124 14.48 3.66 10.06
N LEU A 125 15.50 3.22 10.79
CA LEU A 125 15.53 3.17 12.24
C LEU A 125 16.56 4.15 12.82
N ARG A 126 16.05 5.04 13.67
CA ARG A 126 16.83 6.04 14.41
C ARG A 126 16.77 5.76 15.89
N VAL A 127 17.86 5.24 16.47
CA VAL A 127 17.78 4.52 17.77
C VAL A 127 18.58 5.21 18.86
N GLY A 128 18.04 5.21 20.07
CA GLY A 128 18.76 5.66 21.26
C GLY A 128 18.12 5.13 22.54
N PRO A 129 18.81 5.25 23.68
CA PRO A 129 18.24 4.90 24.97
C PRO A 129 17.15 5.90 25.35
N ASN A 130 16.13 5.41 26.03
CA ASN A 130 15.24 6.24 26.80
C ASN A 130 16.05 7.00 27.86
N GLN A 131 15.74 8.26 28.12
CA GLN A 131 16.43 9.06 29.13
C GLN A 131 15.48 9.45 30.26
N TYR A 132 16.00 9.47 31.47
CA TYR A 132 15.31 10.02 32.64
C TYR A 132 16.14 11.13 33.25
N PHE A 133 15.49 11.89 34.12
CA PHE A 133 16.13 13.00 34.81
C PHE A 133 16.69 12.55 36.16
N SER A 134 17.98 12.84 36.37
CA SER A 134 18.70 12.59 37.61
C SER A 134 19.35 13.89 38.08
N GLY A 135 18.73 14.54 39.06
CA GLY A 135 19.20 15.82 39.61
C GLY A 135 19.03 16.99 38.64
N VAL A 136 20.04 17.27 37.82
CA VAL A 136 20.02 18.30 36.74
C VAL A 136 20.45 17.76 35.38
N ASN A 137 20.80 16.47 35.31
CA ASN A 137 21.34 15.82 34.13
C ASN A 137 20.36 14.79 33.58
N PHE A 138 20.40 14.60 32.27
CA PHE A 138 19.79 13.44 31.64
C PHE A 138 20.70 12.22 31.80
N GLU A 139 20.13 11.12 32.26
CA GLU A 139 20.78 9.81 32.35
C GLU A 139 20.09 8.82 31.41
N ASN A 140 20.89 7.95 30.80
CA ASN A 140 20.41 6.93 29.89
C ASN A 140 19.86 5.72 30.66
N GLN A 141 18.70 5.22 30.24
CA GLN A 141 18.28 3.85 30.48
C GLN A 141 18.89 2.97 29.39
N GLU A 142 20.13 2.54 29.62
CA GLU A 142 20.98 1.85 28.63
C GLU A 142 20.36 0.58 28.01
N THR A 143 19.37 -0.02 28.66
CA THR A 143 18.67 -1.24 28.19
C THR A 143 17.22 -0.99 27.78
N THR A 144 16.80 0.27 27.68
CA THR A 144 15.45 0.64 27.20
C THR A 144 15.62 1.44 25.93
N LEU A 145 15.77 0.75 24.79
CA LEU A 145 16.02 1.41 23.50
C LEU A 145 14.70 1.71 22.78
N ARG A 146 14.63 2.91 22.18
CA ARG A 146 13.48 3.37 21.40
C ARG A 146 13.95 3.99 20.09
N THR A 147 13.08 4.00 19.08
CA THR A 147 13.29 4.90 17.95
C THR A 147 13.03 6.34 18.36
N MET A 148 13.50 7.31 17.58
CA MET A 148 13.23 8.72 17.82
C MET A 148 13.33 9.56 16.55
N HIS A 149 12.52 10.60 16.53
CA HIS A 149 12.59 11.71 15.60
C HIS A 149 11.84 12.85 16.29
N GLY A 150 12.54 13.78 16.94
CA GLY A 150 11.93 14.86 17.73
C GLY A 150 11.33 14.42 19.08
N LEU A 151 10.54 13.36 19.05
CA LEU A 151 9.92 12.66 20.17
C LEU A 151 10.36 11.20 20.18
N TYR A 152 10.17 10.53 21.31
CA TYR A 152 10.40 9.09 21.36
C TYR A 152 9.33 8.31 20.60
N GLY A 153 9.78 7.41 19.73
CA GLY A 153 8.94 6.49 18.99
C GLY A 153 8.80 5.12 19.66
N GLU A 154 8.59 4.11 18.83
CA GLU A 154 8.35 2.72 19.22
C GLU A 154 9.56 2.10 19.95
N TYR A 155 9.30 1.18 20.87
CA TYR A 155 10.34 0.41 21.56
C TYR A 155 11.05 -0.51 20.57
N MET A 156 12.38 -0.55 20.64
CA MET A 156 13.19 -1.40 19.77
C MET A 156 12.88 -2.89 19.97
N GLU A 157 12.54 -3.29 21.20
CA GLU A 157 12.09 -4.65 21.49
C GLU A 157 10.80 -5.00 20.76
N SER A 158 9.80 -4.10 20.73
CA SER A 158 8.55 -4.29 20.01
C SER A 158 8.77 -4.41 18.51
N ILE A 159 9.66 -3.57 17.94
CA ILE A 159 10.04 -3.62 16.51
C ILE A 159 10.67 -4.98 16.17
N LEU A 160 11.66 -5.43 16.95
CA LEU A 160 12.36 -6.69 16.71
C LEU A 160 11.43 -7.91 16.88
N GLN A 161 10.58 -7.90 17.91
CA GLN A 161 9.60 -8.96 18.16
C GLN A 161 8.55 -9.03 17.04
N SER A 162 8.03 -7.87 16.60
CA SER A 162 7.07 -7.78 15.49
C SER A 162 7.70 -8.26 14.19
N THR A 163 8.95 -7.86 13.91
CA THR A 163 9.70 -8.33 12.73
C THR A 163 9.88 -9.85 12.74
N LYS A 164 10.25 -10.43 13.90
CA LYS A 164 10.37 -11.88 14.06
C LYS A 164 9.04 -12.58 13.77
N SER A 165 7.98 -12.13 14.44
CA SER A 165 6.64 -12.73 14.33
C SER A 165 6.12 -12.66 12.89
N PHE A 166 6.33 -11.53 12.23
CA PHE A 166 6.04 -11.32 10.82
C PHE A 166 6.79 -12.32 9.92
N LEU A 167 8.11 -12.47 10.09
CA LEU A 167 8.90 -13.37 9.27
C LEU A 167 8.64 -14.86 9.56
N ASP A 168 8.23 -15.21 10.78
CA ASP A 168 7.81 -16.58 11.10
C ASP A 168 6.48 -16.92 10.42
N ALA A 169 5.55 -15.96 10.33
CA ALA A 169 4.28 -16.12 9.64
C ALA A 169 4.40 -16.05 8.10
N ASN A 170 5.42 -15.37 7.57
CA ASN A 170 5.58 -15.10 6.14
C ASN A 170 6.99 -15.56 5.65
N PRO A 171 7.17 -16.85 5.31
CA PRO A 171 8.48 -17.46 5.12
C PRO A 171 9.27 -16.97 3.88
N LYS A 172 8.60 -16.37 2.89
CA LYS A 172 9.25 -15.84 1.67
C LYS A 172 9.42 -14.32 1.67
N GLU A 173 9.26 -13.67 2.81
CA GLU A 173 9.50 -12.23 2.91
C GLU A 173 10.93 -11.95 3.40
N VAL A 174 11.50 -10.83 2.93
CA VAL A 174 12.83 -10.33 3.33
C VAL A 174 12.66 -8.91 3.86
N VAL A 175 13.21 -8.63 5.04
CA VAL A 175 13.14 -7.31 5.69
C VAL A 175 14.52 -6.70 5.79
N VAL A 176 14.63 -5.41 5.46
CA VAL A 176 15.83 -4.59 5.61
C VAL A 176 15.62 -3.65 6.80
N LEU A 177 16.49 -3.77 7.81
CA LEU A 177 16.59 -2.86 8.94
C LEU A 177 17.78 -1.92 8.69
N ASP A 178 17.51 -0.67 8.30
CA ASP A 178 18.54 0.36 8.15
C ASP A 178 18.65 1.17 9.44
N PHE A 179 19.68 0.91 10.25
CA PHE A 179 19.97 1.73 11.43
C PHE A 179 20.70 3.01 11.00
N GLN A 180 19.92 3.95 10.46
CA GLN A 180 20.44 5.15 9.83
C GLN A 180 21.06 6.13 10.83
N HIS A 181 20.50 6.24 12.03
CA HIS A 181 21.04 7.12 13.08
C HIS A 181 21.05 6.47 14.46
N PHE A 182 22.06 6.85 15.26
CA PHE A 182 22.15 6.52 16.69
C PHE A 182 22.29 7.78 17.53
N TYR A 183 21.52 7.88 18.61
CA TYR A 183 21.55 9.02 19.52
C TYR A 183 21.87 8.59 20.94
N SER A 184 22.80 9.29 21.58
CA SER A 184 23.18 9.06 22.99
C SER A 184 23.56 7.62 23.36
N MET A 185 23.95 6.78 22.39
CA MET A 185 24.30 5.38 22.64
C MET A 185 25.67 5.26 23.31
N SER A 186 25.74 4.51 24.42
CA SER A 186 26.99 4.06 25.02
C SER A 186 27.38 2.65 24.55
N ASN A 187 28.56 2.16 24.94
CA ASN A 187 28.95 0.77 24.69
C ASN A 187 27.95 -0.24 25.28
N THR A 188 27.32 0.08 26.43
CA THR A 188 26.29 -0.74 27.05
C THR A 188 25.04 -0.80 26.18
N SER A 189 24.52 0.36 25.75
CA SER A 189 23.38 0.43 24.81
C SER A 189 23.65 -0.32 23.50
N TYR A 190 24.83 -0.18 22.89
CA TYR A 190 25.19 -0.93 21.67
C TYR A 190 25.24 -2.44 21.90
N THR A 191 25.80 -2.87 23.03
CA THR A 191 25.87 -4.29 23.40
C THR A 191 24.45 -4.84 23.60
N HIS A 192 23.61 -4.11 24.31
CA HIS A 192 22.22 -4.50 24.51
C HIS A 192 21.46 -4.61 23.18
N LEU A 193 21.57 -3.61 22.28
CA LEU A 193 20.95 -3.66 20.96
C LEU A 193 21.37 -4.91 20.18
N LYS A 194 22.67 -5.22 20.18
CA LYS A 194 23.23 -6.42 19.54
C LYS A 194 22.61 -7.70 20.08
N GLU A 195 22.59 -7.85 21.40
CA GLU A 195 22.02 -9.02 22.07
C GLU A 195 20.53 -9.18 21.75
N ARG A 196 19.78 -8.08 21.72
CA ARG A 196 18.36 -8.11 21.34
C ARG A 196 18.15 -8.50 19.87
N ILE A 197 18.94 -7.97 18.94
CA ILE A 197 18.89 -8.36 17.52
C ILE A 197 19.18 -9.85 17.37
N LEU A 198 20.23 -10.36 18.01
CA LEU A 198 20.60 -11.77 17.98
C LEU A 198 19.52 -12.66 18.61
N TYR A 199 18.94 -12.24 19.74
CA TYR A 199 17.88 -12.99 20.41
C TYR A 199 16.63 -13.13 19.53
N TYR A 200 16.16 -12.05 18.91
CA TYR A 200 14.91 -12.07 18.15
C TYR A 200 15.10 -12.60 16.72
N LEU A 201 16.21 -12.26 16.07
CA LEU A 201 16.36 -12.41 14.61
C LEU A 201 17.59 -13.24 14.21
N GLY A 202 18.41 -13.72 15.15
CA GLY A 202 19.74 -14.29 14.90
C GLY A 202 19.78 -15.42 13.86
N ASP A 203 18.79 -16.31 13.86
CA ASP A 203 18.67 -17.39 12.87
C ASP A 203 18.39 -16.86 11.46
N LYS A 204 17.75 -15.67 11.37
CA LYS A 204 17.32 -15.02 10.12
C LYS A 204 18.26 -13.96 9.57
N LEU A 205 19.27 -13.53 10.34
CA LEU A 205 20.20 -12.50 9.91
C LEU A 205 21.01 -12.95 8.68
N VAL A 206 21.01 -12.14 7.62
CA VAL A 206 21.76 -12.37 6.38
C VAL A 206 23.22 -11.97 6.58
N PRO A 207 24.18 -12.90 6.48
CA PRO A 207 25.60 -12.57 6.54
C PRO A 207 26.03 -11.65 5.39
N LYS A 208 26.96 -10.73 5.65
CA LYS A 208 27.50 -9.79 4.65
C LYS A 208 28.22 -10.47 3.49
N SER A 209 28.57 -11.76 3.62
CA SER A 209 29.16 -12.58 2.55
C SER A 209 28.19 -12.90 1.40
N TYR A 210 26.88 -12.77 1.62
CA TYR A 210 25.86 -13.01 0.58
C TYR A 210 25.90 -11.87 -0.44
N GLY A 211 25.91 -10.61 0.03
CA GLY A 211 25.95 -9.43 -0.82
C GLY A 211 24.66 -9.22 -1.64
N ILE A 212 24.52 -8.03 -2.24
CA ILE A 212 23.28 -7.59 -2.91
C ILE A 212 22.91 -8.39 -4.18
N ASN A 213 23.84 -9.20 -4.69
CA ASN A 213 23.62 -10.04 -5.87
C ASN A 213 23.08 -11.42 -5.52
N THR A 214 22.80 -11.69 -4.24
CA THR A 214 22.19 -12.95 -3.82
C THR A 214 20.75 -13.06 -4.35
N PRO A 215 20.39 -14.18 -5.01
CA PRO A 215 19.01 -14.48 -5.37
C PRO A 215 18.09 -14.63 -4.14
N LEU A 216 16.83 -14.23 -4.27
CA LEU A 216 15.82 -14.43 -3.22
C LEU A 216 15.67 -15.90 -2.80
N SER A 217 15.76 -16.84 -3.75
CA SER A 217 15.65 -18.28 -3.48
C SER A 217 16.70 -18.78 -2.50
N THR A 218 17.95 -18.30 -2.60
CA THR A 218 19.02 -18.62 -1.65
C THR A 218 18.65 -18.13 -0.25
N LEU A 219 18.20 -16.88 -0.14
CA LEU A 219 17.79 -16.26 1.13
C LEU A 219 16.62 -17.04 1.78
N TRP A 220 15.62 -17.42 1.00
CA TRP A 220 14.46 -18.17 1.49
C TRP A 220 14.81 -19.59 1.93
N ASN A 221 15.55 -20.33 1.09
CA ASN A 221 15.89 -21.74 1.35
C ASN A 221 16.76 -21.90 2.61
N GLU A 222 17.59 -20.89 2.91
CA GLU A 222 18.49 -20.91 4.06
C GLU A 222 17.93 -20.17 5.28
N ASN A 223 16.67 -19.71 5.21
CA ASN A 223 16.00 -18.90 6.23
C ASN A 223 16.82 -17.64 6.60
N LYS A 224 17.58 -17.05 5.66
CA LYS A 224 18.35 -15.80 5.83
C LYS A 224 17.57 -14.64 5.22
N ARG A 225 16.80 -13.93 6.04
CA ARG A 225 15.72 -13.02 5.60
C ARG A 225 15.70 -11.65 6.27
N VAL A 226 16.66 -11.35 7.16
CA VAL A 226 16.83 -10.02 7.77
C VAL A 226 18.19 -9.44 7.39
N ILE A 227 18.19 -8.32 6.69
CA ILE A 227 19.41 -7.58 6.35
C ILE A 227 19.53 -6.41 7.31
N VAL A 228 20.67 -6.30 7.99
CA VAL A 228 20.94 -5.19 8.91
C VAL A 228 22.01 -4.29 8.31
N TYR A 229 21.61 -3.07 7.96
CA TYR A 229 22.54 -2.02 7.56
C TYR A 229 22.94 -1.16 8.74
N TYR A 230 24.22 -0.78 8.71
CA TYR A 230 24.85 -0.03 9.78
C TYR A 230 25.94 0.90 9.23
N GLY A 231 25.94 2.17 9.61
CA GLY A 231 26.92 3.17 9.15
C GLY A 231 27.95 3.56 10.21
N THR A 232 29.21 3.80 9.79
CA THR A 232 30.27 4.38 10.64
C THR A 232 30.15 5.91 10.80
N HIS A 233 29.25 6.56 10.06
CA HIS A 233 29.02 8.00 10.05
C HIS A 233 27.53 8.33 10.15
N ASN A 234 26.97 8.14 11.35
CA ASN A 234 25.62 8.59 11.68
C ASN A 234 25.66 10.03 12.22
N TYR A 235 26.33 10.92 11.49
CA TYR A 235 26.57 12.32 11.88
C TYR A 235 25.36 13.19 11.56
N TRP A 236 24.70 13.69 12.60
CA TRP A 236 24.11 15.02 12.58
C TRP A 236 24.71 15.82 13.73
N SER A 237 25.37 16.92 13.40
CA SER A 237 25.74 17.97 14.35
C SER A 237 24.93 19.22 14.01
N GLY A 238 23.61 19.14 14.16
CA GLY A 238 22.81 20.34 14.41
C GLY A 238 23.21 20.92 15.76
N ALA A 239 23.06 22.23 15.94
CA ALA A 239 23.59 23.00 17.06
C ALA A 239 23.18 22.51 18.48
N THR A 240 22.26 21.55 18.57
CA THR A 240 21.69 21.01 19.82
C THR A 240 21.61 19.49 19.85
N THR A 241 22.39 18.73 19.06
CA THR A 241 22.28 17.24 19.03
C THR A 241 23.58 16.55 19.48
N LYS A 242 23.49 15.62 20.45
CA LYS A 242 24.59 14.68 20.75
C LYS A 242 24.43 13.46 19.85
N ALA A 243 25.10 13.47 18.70
CA ALA A 243 25.36 12.24 17.97
C ALA A 243 26.00 11.22 18.93
N SER A 244 25.68 9.94 18.76
CA SER A 244 26.40 8.90 19.49
C SER A 244 27.90 8.99 19.20
N GLY A 245 28.72 8.58 20.17
CA GLY A 245 30.16 8.38 19.93
C GLY A 245 30.41 7.37 18.81
N ALA A 246 31.67 7.26 18.38
CA ALA A 246 32.06 6.26 17.39
C ALA A 246 31.54 4.87 17.80
N VAL A 247 31.04 4.16 16.80
CA VAL A 247 30.40 2.87 17.00
C VAL A 247 31.45 1.87 17.50
N PRO A 248 31.17 1.12 18.57
CA PRO A 248 32.07 0.09 19.05
C PRO A 248 32.40 -0.95 17.96
N SER A 249 33.68 -1.27 17.80
CA SER A 249 34.16 -2.23 16.80
C SER A 249 33.55 -3.63 16.95
N GLN A 250 33.17 -4.00 18.18
CA GLN A 250 32.48 -5.26 18.49
C GLN A 250 31.07 -5.38 17.87
N PHE A 251 30.50 -4.27 17.40
CA PHE A 251 29.24 -4.25 16.64
C PHE A 251 29.53 -4.23 15.13
N THR A 252 30.45 -3.37 14.67
CA THR A 252 30.76 -3.23 13.24
C THR A 252 31.46 -4.44 12.63
N ASN A 253 32.16 -5.24 13.44
CA ASN A 253 32.87 -6.43 12.98
C ASN A 253 31.99 -7.67 12.85
N GLU A 254 30.73 -7.61 13.27
CA GLU A 254 29.81 -8.74 13.17
C GLU A 254 29.65 -9.22 11.72
N PRO A 255 29.52 -10.55 11.49
CA PRO A 255 29.44 -11.11 10.15
C PRO A 255 28.11 -10.80 9.44
N TRP A 256 27.08 -10.38 10.18
CA TRP A 256 25.73 -10.08 9.69
C TRP A 256 25.44 -8.58 9.58
N VAL A 257 26.39 -7.72 9.97
CA VAL A 257 26.27 -6.27 9.84
C VAL A 257 26.81 -5.84 8.48
N TRP A 258 25.96 -5.25 7.66
CA TRP A 258 26.31 -4.74 6.34
C TRP A 258 26.73 -3.27 6.48
N ASP A 259 27.91 -2.92 5.97
CA ASP A 259 28.36 -1.53 5.98
C ASP A 259 27.48 -0.71 5.04
N ARG A 260 26.74 0.23 5.63
CA ARG A 260 25.79 1.10 4.95
C ARG A 260 26.45 1.93 3.84
N ASN A 261 27.63 2.50 4.11
CA ASN A 261 28.32 3.37 3.16
C ASN A 261 28.93 2.58 2.00
N ALA A 262 29.37 1.35 2.25
CA ALA A 262 29.94 0.47 1.23
C ALA A 262 28.85 -0.17 0.35
N ALA A 263 27.80 -0.72 0.97
CA ALA A 263 26.83 -1.57 0.29
C ALA A 263 25.51 -0.87 -0.10
N MET A 264 25.29 0.39 0.29
CA MET A 264 24.09 1.15 -0.05
C MET A 264 24.43 2.56 -0.59
N ARG A 265 23.51 3.12 -1.38
CA ARG A 265 23.44 4.52 -1.76
C ARG A 265 22.06 5.03 -1.32
N SER A 266 22.05 5.99 -0.42
CA SER A 266 20.83 6.58 0.15
C SER A 266 21.07 8.08 0.28
N ALA A 267 20.90 8.81 -0.82
CA ALA A 267 21.18 10.24 -0.89
C ALA A 267 20.01 11.04 -0.32
N TRP A 268 20.29 11.92 0.64
CA TRP A 268 19.31 12.86 1.18
C TRP A 268 19.38 14.18 0.43
N MET A 269 18.28 14.59 -0.20
CA MET A 269 18.23 15.79 -1.06
C MET A 269 18.15 17.10 -0.28
N ASN A 270 17.66 17.06 0.97
CA ASN A 270 17.49 18.22 1.83
C ASN A 270 16.71 19.38 1.16
N GLU A 271 15.56 19.04 0.58
CA GLU A 271 14.67 19.99 -0.09
C GLU A 271 13.42 20.26 0.74
N SER A 272 12.91 21.50 0.70
CA SER A 272 11.79 21.93 1.55
C SER A 272 10.40 21.73 0.92
N SER A 273 10.33 21.34 -0.35
CA SER A 273 9.07 21.17 -1.09
C SER A 273 9.17 20.09 -2.16
N ALA A 274 8.03 19.49 -2.51
CA ALA A 274 7.94 18.47 -3.54
C ALA A 274 8.41 18.99 -4.92
N GLY A 275 8.07 20.24 -5.25
CA GLY A 275 8.48 20.87 -6.52
C GLY A 275 10.01 20.97 -6.69
N ASN A 276 10.73 21.25 -5.60
CA ASN A 276 12.21 21.27 -5.62
C ASN A 276 12.81 19.86 -5.56
N LEU A 277 12.13 18.94 -4.87
CA LEU A 277 12.57 17.55 -4.70
C LEU A 277 12.55 16.77 -6.03
N LYS A 278 11.51 16.96 -6.86
CA LYS A 278 11.32 16.21 -8.12
C LYS A 278 12.58 16.17 -9.02
N PRO A 279 13.17 17.32 -9.44
CA PRO A 279 14.34 17.30 -10.31
C PRO A 279 15.58 16.65 -9.65
N GLN A 280 15.72 16.74 -8.33
CA GLN A 280 16.81 16.09 -7.59
C GLN A 280 16.66 14.56 -7.59
N LEU A 281 15.44 14.06 -7.40
CA LEU A 281 15.16 12.63 -7.48
C LEU A 281 15.38 12.09 -8.90
N GLU A 282 14.93 12.81 -9.93
CA GLU A 282 15.16 12.44 -11.33
C GLU A 282 16.66 12.38 -11.66
N ALA A 283 17.45 13.35 -11.18
CA ALA A 283 18.90 13.32 -11.32
C ALA A 283 19.52 12.13 -10.57
N GLU A 284 19.09 11.87 -9.34
CA GLU A 284 19.60 10.78 -8.51
C GLU A 284 19.31 9.40 -9.10
N VAL A 285 18.13 9.19 -9.68
CA VAL A 285 17.79 7.92 -10.36
C VAL A 285 18.79 7.64 -11.50
N ASN A 286 19.17 8.66 -12.26
CA ASN A 286 20.16 8.52 -13.34
C ASN A 286 21.57 8.24 -12.80
N VAL A 287 21.96 8.88 -11.68
CA VAL A 287 23.24 8.61 -11.01
C VAL A 287 23.26 7.20 -10.45
N ALA A 288 22.19 6.80 -9.78
CA ALA A 288 22.01 5.48 -9.18
C ALA A 288 22.22 4.38 -10.23
N ALA A 289 21.74 4.54 -11.47
CA ALA A 289 21.97 3.55 -12.54
C ALA A 289 23.46 3.17 -12.76
N SER A 290 24.41 4.04 -12.40
CA SER A 290 25.86 3.77 -12.51
C SER A 290 26.45 2.93 -11.35
N TYR A 291 25.75 2.78 -10.22
CA TYR A 291 26.22 2.07 -9.02
C TYR A 291 25.62 0.66 -8.93
N THR A 292 25.96 -0.22 -9.87
CA THR A 292 25.39 -1.58 -9.93
C THR A 292 25.76 -2.47 -8.73
N ASN A 293 26.76 -2.07 -7.94
CA ASN A 293 27.25 -2.78 -6.76
C ASN A 293 26.68 -2.27 -5.42
N LYS A 294 25.66 -1.39 -5.43
CA LYS A 294 25.02 -0.87 -4.22
C LYS A 294 23.51 -1.07 -4.25
N LEU A 295 22.91 -1.30 -3.08
CA LEU A 295 21.47 -1.16 -2.86
C LEU A 295 21.10 0.33 -2.99
N HIS A 296 20.03 0.67 -3.71
CA HIS A 296 19.66 2.09 -3.94
C HIS A 296 18.37 2.46 -3.22
N VAL A 297 18.47 3.45 -2.34
CA VAL A 297 17.35 4.00 -1.60
C VAL A 297 17.08 5.41 -2.11
N LEU A 298 15.92 5.58 -2.75
CA LEU A 298 15.41 6.90 -3.07
C LEU A 298 14.62 7.41 -1.89
N GLN A 299 15.12 8.47 -1.28
CA GLN A 299 14.46 9.16 -0.17
C GLN A 299 13.45 10.16 -0.74
N THR A 300 12.21 9.73 -0.96
CA THR A 300 11.11 10.55 -1.48
C THR A 300 10.45 11.35 -0.36
N VAL A 301 11.26 12.10 0.38
CA VAL A 301 10.86 12.89 1.56
C VAL A 301 11.41 14.31 1.48
N VAL A 302 10.74 15.26 2.12
CA VAL A 302 11.18 16.66 2.22
C VAL A 302 11.59 16.99 3.64
N THR A 303 12.32 18.08 3.81
CA THR A 303 12.65 18.69 5.10
C THR A 303 11.83 19.97 5.24
N PRO A 304 10.58 19.87 5.71
CA PRO A 304 9.65 20.98 5.70
C PRO A 304 10.10 22.10 6.65
N ALA A 305 9.62 23.31 6.42
CA ALA A 305 9.89 24.44 7.30
C ALA A 305 9.34 24.18 8.72
N VAL A 306 9.96 24.79 9.74
CA VAL A 306 9.46 24.73 11.11
C VAL A 306 7.99 25.21 11.16
N GLY A 307 7.14 24.47 11.86
CA GLY A 307 5.69 24.66 11.91
C GLY A 307 4.89 23.95 10.81
N THR A 308 5.52 23.43 9.75
CA THR A 308 4.84 22.66 8.72
C THR A 308 4.80 21.18 9.09
N SER A 309 3.59 20.59 9.08
CA SER A 309 3.39 19.16 9.32
C SER A 309 3.97 18.31 8.20
N VAL A 310 4.66 17.22 8.52
CA VAL A 310 5.13 16.26 7.49
C VAL A 310 3.95 15.66 6.72
N ALA A 311 2.85 15.35 7.42
CA ALA A 311 1.62 14.84 6.79
C ALA A 311 1.07 15.79 5.71
N SER A 312 1.21 17.11 5.89
CA SER A 312 0.69 18.09 4.93
C SER A 312 1.45 18.14 3.60
N VAL A 313 2.67 17.59 3.55
CA VAL A 313 3.54 17.62 2.36
C VAL A 313 3.80 16.23 1.78
N ALA A 314 3.54 15.16 2.55
CA ALA A 314 3.80 13.79 2.14
C ALA A 314 3.01 13.36 0.90
N ALA A 315 1.75 13.77 0.76
CA ALA A 315 0.94 13.41 -0.42
C ALA A 315 1.61 13.86 -1.74
N ALA A 316 2.18 15.07 -1.75
CA ALA A 316 2.84 15.60 -2.94
C ALA A 316 4.18 14.89 -3.26
N THR A 317 4.95 14.48 -2.25
CA THR A 317 6.19 13.72 -2.46
C THR A 317 5.90 12.28 -2.87
N ASN A 318 4.86 11.69 -2.30
CA ASN A 318 4.40 10.33 -2.61
C ASN A 318 3.87 10.25 -4.05
N ALA A 319 3.23 11.30 -4.56
CA ALA A 319 2.86 11.42 -5.97
C ALA A 319 4.10 11.38 -6.89
N ILE A 320 5.19 12.08 -6.55
CA ILE A 320 6.43 12.01 -7.36
C ILE A 320 6.94 10.57 -7.47
N ALA A 321 6.94 9.82 -6.36
CA ALA A 321 7.37 8.43 -6.34
C ALA A 321 6.48 7.52 -7.21
N MET A 322 5.16 7.68 -7.12
CA MET A 322 4.20 6.95 -7.96
C MET A 322 4.42 7.22 -9.45
N ASN A 323 4.63 8.47 -9.82
CA ASN A 323 4.85 8.88 -11.20
C ASN A 323 6.16 8.28 -11.72
N GLY A 324 7.22 8.34 -10.92
CA GLY A 324 8.52 7.76 -11.25
C GLY A 324 8.46 6.24 -11.47
N LEU A 325 7.82 5.51 -10.56
CA LEU A 325 7.65 4.05 -10.65
C LEU A 325 6.82 3.60 -11.86
N GLN A 326 5.89 4.42 -12.32
CA GLN A 326 5.04 4.16 -13.49
C GLN A 326 5.63 4.76 -14.78
N SER A 327 6.87 5.25 -14.71
CA SER A 327 7.68 5.77 -15.81
C SER A 327 8.98 4.95 -15.93
N ASP A 328 10.12 5.59 -16.15
CA ASP A 328 11.38 4.93 -16.48
C ASP A 328 12.24 4.50 -15.26
N TRP A 329 11.88 4.91 -14.03
CA TRP A 329 12.67 4.61 -12.83
C TRP A 329 12.95 3.11 -12.62
N PRO A 330 11.98 2.18 -12.78
CA PRO A 330 12.24 0.75 -12.61
C PRO A 330 13.34 0.24 -13.55
N SER A 331 13.40 0.76 -14.77
CA SER A 331 14.41 0.35 -15.77
C SER A 331 15.83 0.82 -15.43
N LYS A 332 15.94 1.87 -14.60
CA LYS A 332 17.21 2.45 -14.14
C LYS A 332 17.76 1.78 -12.87
N GLY A 333 17.11 0.70 -12.42
CA GLY A 333 17.56 -0.07 -11.27
C GLY A 333 17.33 0.66 -9.96
N VAL A 334 16.18 1.32 -9.80
CA VAL A 334 15.70 1.73 -8.48
C VAL A 334 15.35 0.50 -7.65
N ASN A 335 15.65 0.52 -6.34
CA ASN A 335 15.57 -0.66 -5.49
C ASN A 335 14.68 -0.43 -4.26
N VAL A 336 14.84 0.67 -3.52
CA VAL A 336 13.98 1.03 -2.39
C VAL A 336 13.36 2.40 -2.64
N ILE A 337 12.05 2.52 -2.42
CA ILE A 337 11.31 3.78 -2.42
C ILE A 337 10.94 4.09 -0.97
N MET A 338 11.57 5.09 -0.37
CA MET A 338 11.39 5.44 1.04
C MET A 338 10.51 6.68 1.21
N LEU A 339 9.38 6.54 1.89
CA LEU A 339 8.30 7.54 1.95
C LEU A 339 7.95 7.94 3.38
N ASP A 340 7.38 9.13 3.53
CA ASP A 340 6.54 9.49 4.68
C ASP A 340 5.09 9.11 4.35
N PHE A 341 4.34 8.62 5.34
CA PHE A 341 2.93 8.26 5.20
C PHE A 341 2.68 7.41 3.94
N PHE A 342 3.39 6.27 3.85
CA PHE A 342 3.34 5.39 2.67
C PHE A 342 1.90 5.01 2.30
N ASN A 343 1.02 5.03 3.30
CA ASN A 343 -0.39 4.78 3.27
C ASN A 343 -1.22 5.99 2.76
N TYR A 344 -0.63 6.94 2.02
CA TYR A 344 -1.37 8.00 1.34
C TYR A 344 -1.66 7.68 -0.14
N ASN A 345 -1.03 6.64 -0.68
CA ASN A 345 -1.25 6.15 -2.04
C ASN A 345 -1.09 4.61 -2.13
N ASP A 346 -1.26 4.04 -3.32
CA ASP A 346 -1.18 2.59 -3.57
C ASP A 346 0.24 2.07 -3.87
N ILE A 347 1.28 2.69 -3.31
CA ILE A 347 2.69 2.43 -3.70
C ILE A 347 3.09 0.96 -3.56
N VAL A 348 2.67 0.28 -2.49
CA VAL A 348 3.03 -1.11 -2.21
C VAL A 348 2.56 -2.02 -3.33
N ASN A 349 1.35 -1.81 -3.83
CA ASN A 349 0.78 -2.66 -4.88
C ASN A 349 1.32 -2.34 -6.26
N VAL A 350 1.65 -1.07 -6.54
CA VAL A 350 2.42 -0.72 -7.73
C VAL A 350 3.76 -1.43 -7.72
N ILE A 351 4.50 -1.40 -6.61
CA ILE A 351 5.78 -2.10 -6.46
C ILE A 351 5.62 -3.62 -6.58
N LYS A 352 4.61 -4.21 -5.95
CA LYS A 352 4.28 -5.64 -6.09
C LYS A 352 4.07 -6.02 -7.56
N ARG A 353 3.26 -5.27 -8.32
CA ARG A 353 3.01 -5.50 -9.74
C ARG A 353 4.26 -5.31 -10.60
N LEU A 354 5.08 -4.31 -10.31
CA LEU A 354 6.37 -4.12 -10.98
C LEU A 354 7.30 -5.33 -10.82
N ASN A 355 7.30 -5.95 -9.63
CA ASN A 355 8.10 -7.15 -9.38
C ASN A 355 7.53 -8.43 -10.06
N MET A 356 6.24 -8.46 -10.43
CA MET A 356 5.67 -9.58 -11.19
C MET A 356 6.27 -9.68 -12.60
N LYS A 357 6.67 -8.56 -13.23
CA LYS A 357 7.33 -8.53 -14.56
C LYS A 357 6.65 -9.43 -15.61
N GLN A 358 5.33 -9.56 -15.56
CA GLN A 358 4.58 -10.40 -16.49
C GLN A 358 4.67 -9.80 -17.90
N LYS A 359 4.68 -10.68 -18.90
CA LYS A 359 4.79 -10.31 -20.31
C LYS A 359 3.81 -11.10 -21.15
N ASP A 360 3.39 -10.49 -22.26
CA ASP A 360 2.61 -11.18 -23.29
C ASP A 360 3.50 -12.03 -24.20
N SER A 361 2.89 -12.69 -25.19
CA SER A 361 3.62 -13.50 -26.18
C SER A 361 4.55 -12.68 -27.08
N SER A 362 4.42 -11.35 -27.11
CA SER A 362 5.30 -10.44 -27.85
C SER A 362 6.49 -9.96 -27.01
N ASN A 363 6.65 -10.47 -25.78
CA ASN A 363 7.65 -10.04 -24.80
C ASN A 363 7.46 -8.59 -24.33
N THR A 364 6.25 -8.03 -24.51
CA THR A 364 5.87 -6.73 -23.96
C THR A 364 5.37 -6.93 -22.53
N GLU A 365 5.83 -6.10 -21.60
CA GLU A 365 5.36 -6.19 -20.21
C GLU A 365 3.88 -5.82 -20.08
N TYR A 366 3.23 -6.46 -19.13
CA TYR A 366 1.84 -6.23 -18.81
C TYR A 366 1.63 -4.81 -18.28
N GLY A 367 0.53 -4.17 -18.67
CA GLY A 367 0.13 -2.87 -18.17
C GLY A 367 -0.79 -2.12 -19.12
N VAL A 368 -1.18 -0.95 -18.67
CA VAL A 368 -1.99 0.00 -19.43
C VAL A 368 -1.08 1.13 -19.89
N TYR A 369 -0.82 1.19 -21.19
CA TYR A 369 0.06 2.18 -21.79
C TYR A 369 -0.79 3.32 -22.36
N VAL A 370 -0.62 4.52 -21.83
CA VAL A 370 -1.34 5.72 -22.26
C VAL A 370 -0.38 6.62 -23.01
N TYR A 371 -0.75 7.00 -24.23
CA TYR A 371 0.09 7.73 -25.17
C TYR A 371 -0.47 9.12 -25.47
N GLU A 372 0.43 10.10 -25.63
CA GLU A 372 0.07 11.49 -25.97
C GLU A 372 -0.45 11.67 -27.39
N HIS A 373 -0.22 10.71 -28.29
CA HIS A 373 -0.65 10.80 -29.68
C HIS A 373 -1.48 9.57 -30.09
N PRO A 374 -2.32 9.68 -31.14
CA PRO A 374 -2.98 8.53 -31.74
C PRO A 374 -1.99 7.48 -32.24
N ASN A 375 -2.46 6.25 -32.38
CA ASN A 375 -1.73 5.09 -32.87
C ASN A 375 -0.50 4.70 -32.03
N TYR A 376 -0.57 4.91 -30.72
CA TYR A 376 0.44 4.51 -29.75
C TYR A 376 1.80 5.19 -29.96
N GLN A 377 1.77 6.50 -30.22
CA GLN A 377 2.94 7.31 -30.52
C GLN A 377 3.19 8.40 -29.47
N GLY A 378 4.40 8.97 -29.51
CA GLY A 378 4.83 10.01 -28.58
C GLY A 378 5.24 9.47 -27.21
N ASN A 379 5.27 10.37 -26.22
CA ASN A 379 5.43 10.06 -24.82
C ASN A 379 4.39 9.05 -24.33
N VAL A 380 4.79 8.23 -23.35
CA VAL A 380 3.97 7.15 -22.81
C VAL A 380 4.12 7.03 -21.30
N ASN A 381 3.00 6.84 -20.61
CA ASN A 381 2.95 6.35 -19.23
C ASN A 381 2.55 4.87 -19.22
N ARG A 382 3.09 4.09 -18.27
CA ARG A 382 2.63 2.72 -18.02
C ARG A 382 1.97 2.64 -16.64
N PHE A 383 0.67 2.46 -16.63
CA PHE A 383 -0.10 2.32 -15.41
C PHE A 383 -0.30 0.86 -15.03
N LEU A 384 -0.11 0.58 -13.74
CA LEU A 384 -0.27 -0.77 -13.15
C LEU A 384 -1.33 -0.80 -12.06
N GLY A 385 -1.74 0.34 -11.54
CA GLY A 385 -2.78 0.48 -10.54
C GLY A 385 -3.60 1.73 -10.77
N ASP A 386 -4.56 1.95 -9.89
CA ASP A 386 -5.37 3.15 -9.92
C ASP A 386 -4.50 4.39 -9.72
N THR A 387 -4.83 5.45 -10.46
CA THR A 387 -4.16 6.74 -10.39
C THR A 387 -5.23 7.82 -10.36
N ASP A 388 -5.30 8.53 -9.24
CA ASP A 388 -6.30 9.55 -8.92
C ASP A 388 -6.04 10.89 -9.61
N ASP A 389 -4.81 11.17 -10.02
CA ASP A 389 -4.45 12.35 -10.82
C ASP A 389 -3.17 12.11 -11.66
N ILE A 390 -3.28 12.26 -12.98
CA ILE A 390 -2.14 12.09 -13.89
C ILE A 390 -1.37 13.39 -14.20
N THR A 391 -1.76 14.54 -13.65
CA THR A 391 -1.17 15.86 -13.96
C THR A 391 0.36 15.88 -13.84
N GLY A 392 0.92 15.15 -12.87
CA GLY A 392 2.36 15.12 -12.63
C GLY A 392 3.17 14.13 -13.50
N PHE A 393 2.52 13.38 -14.38
CA PHE A 393 3.14 12.36 -15.24
C PHE A 393 3.67 12.95 -16.55
N ILE A 394 4.37 12.13 -17.37
CA ILE A 394 4.91 12.60 -18.66
C ILE A 394 3.80 12.78 -19.70
N VAL A 395 2.85 11.85 -19.78
CA VAL A 395 1.55 12.11 -20.43
C VAL A 395 0.63 12.67 -19.36
N GLY A 396 0.53 13.99 -19.30
CA GLY A 396 -0.18 14.72 -18.25
C GLY A 396 -1.69 14.79 -18.46
N ASN A 397 -2.31 15.65 -17.65
CA ASN A 397 -3.73 15.95 -17.70
C ASN A 397 -4.20 16.29 -19.10
N ASP A 398 -5.34 15.73 -19.53
CA ASP A 398 -6.00 16.08 -20.80
C ASP A 398 -5.08 16.02 -22.02
N THR A 399 -4.10 15.11 -22.01
CA THR A 399 -3.10 14.97 -23.09
C THR A 399 -3.19 13.62 -23.82
N ALA A 400 -3.89 12.65 -23.26
CA ALA A 400 -3.93 11.30 -23.83
C ALA A 400 -4.77 11.21 -25.11
N SER A 401 -4.24 10.54 -26.13
CA SER A 401 -4.90 10.30 -27.41
C SER A 401 -5.01 8.83 -27.83
N SER A 402 -4.26 7.92 -27.21
CA SER A 402 -4.45 6.48 -27.42
C SER A 402 -4.06 5.65 -26.20
N VAL A 403 -4.66 4.46 -26.08
CA VAL A 403 -4.43 3.54 -24.96
C VAL A 403 -4.17 2.13 -25.49
N LYS A 404 -3.03 1.55 -25.14
CA LYS A 404 -2.69 0.15 -25.43
C LYS A 404 -2.78 -0.67 -24.15
N ILE A 405 -3.63 -1.69 -24.17
CA ILE A 405 -3.81 -2.63 -23.08
C ILE A 405 -3.02 -3.90 -23.40
N VAL A 406 -2.05 -4.24 -22.54
CA VAL A 406 -1.22 -5.44 -22.66
C VAL A 406 -1.43 -6.32 -21.45
N GLY A 407 -1.96 -7.53 -21.66
CA GLY A 407 -2.35 -8.43 -20.59
C GLY A 407 -3.84 -8.34 -20.23
N PRO A 408 -4.29 -9.06 -19.19
CA PRO A 408 -5.69 -9.14 -18.83
C PRO A 408 -6.08 -7.91 -18.01
N TYR A 409 -6.17 -6.73 -18.63
CA TYR A 409 -6.62 -5.53 -17.93
C TYR A 409 -7.93 -4.97 -18.49
N LYS A 410 -8.75 -4.48 -17.57
CA LYS A 410 -9.86 -3.57 -17.82
C LYS A 410 -9.47 -2.22 -17.24
N VAL A 411 -9.79 -1.16 -17.97
CA VAL A 411 -9.43 0.21 -17.59
C VAL A 411 -10.66 1.08 -17.57
N GLU A 412 -10.82 1.85 -16.52
CA GLU A 412 -11.80 2.95 -16.49
C GLU A 412 -11.04 4.27 -16.58
N LEU A 413 -11.38 5.08 -17.58
CA LEU A 413 -10.86 6.42 -17.81
C LEU A 413 -11.85 7.44 -17.27
N PHE A 414 -11.34 8.48 -16.63
CA PHE A 414 -12.14 9.53 -15.99
C PHE A 414 -11.63 10.92 -16.41
N ALA A 415 -12.58 11.80 -16.74
CA ALA A 415 -12.31 13.17 -17.17
C ALA A 415 -11.82 14.08 -16.03
N ASP A 416 -12.15 13.77 -14.78
CA ASP A 416 -11.79 14.59 -13.62
C ASP A 416 -10.89 13.80 -12.65
N PRO A 417 -10.19 14.48 -11.72
CA PRO A 417 -9.43 13.81 -10.67
C PRO A 417 -10.30 12.94 -9.77
N ASN A 418 -9.67 12.07 -8.99
CA ASN A 418 -10.30 11.19 -7.99
C ASN A 418 -11.41 10.29 -8.55
N TYR A 419 -11.24 9.83 -9.80
CA TYR A 419 -12.15 8.90 -10.47
C TYR A 419 -13.55 9.49 -10.65
N SER A 420 -13.64 10.77 -11.00
CA SER A 420 -14.90 11.49 -11.17
C SER A 420 -15.11 12.00 -12.61
N GLY A 421 -16.24 12.63 -12.88
CA GLY A 421 -16.57 13.13 -14.21
C GLY A 421 -17.02 12.03 -15.18
N THR A 422 -16.86 12.30 -16.47
CA THR A 422 -17.24 11.36 -17.53
C THR A 422 -16.37 10.10 -17.45
N LYS A 423 -17.01 8.93 -17.38
CA LYS A 423 -16.35 7.63 -17.32
C LYS A 423 -16.39 6.90 -18.66
N THR A 424 -15.25 6.38 -19.10
CA THR A 424 -15.15 5.48 -20.27
C THR A 424 -14.46 4.18 -19.89
N VAL A 425 -15.08 3.04 -20.20
CA VAL A 425 -14.53 1.72 -19.87
C VAL A 425 -13.89 1.09 -21.12
N LEU A 426 -12.63 0.68 -21.00
CA LEU A 426 -11.87 0.02 -22.04
C LEU A 426 -11.52 -1.41 -21.63
N THR A 427 -11.88 -2.38 -22.47
CA THR A 427 -11.51 -3.81 -22.34
C THR A 427 -10.54 -4.27 -23.43
N SER A 428 -10.20 -3.37 -24.37
CA SER A 428 -9.25 -3.61 -25.44
C SER A 428 -8.50 -2.32 -25.79
N SER A 429 -7.37 -2.45 -26.49
CA SER A 429 -6.58 -1.30 -26.94
C SER A 429 -7.38 -0.39 -27.88
N ILE A 430 -7.24 0.93 -27.71
CA ILE A 430 -7.87 1.97 -28.52
C ILE A 430 -6.79 2.82 -29.17
N ALA A 431 -6.67 2.72 -30.50
CA ALA A 431 -5.65 3.46 -31.26
C ALA A 431 -5.95 4.97 -31.38
N ASN A 432 -7.20 5.39 -31.19
CA ASN A 432 -7.58 6.81 -31.25
C ASN A 432 -8.77 7.09 -30.33
N LEU A 433 -8.53 7.79 -29.22
CA LEU A 433 -9.55 8.12 -28.23
C LEU A 433 -10.62 9.10 -28.75
N ALA A 434 -10.35 9.84 -29.82
CA ALA A 434 -11.34 10.72 -30.45
C ALA A 434 -12.56 9.93 -30.95
N THR A 435 -12.38 8.64 -31.29
CA THR A 435 -13.47 7.75 -31.70
C THR A 435 -14.48 7.47 -30.59
N LEU A 436 -14.10 7.72 -29.33
CA LEU A 436 -14.94 7.57 -28.14
C LEU A 436 -15.34 8.93 -27.53
N GLY A 437 -14.93 10.06 -28.13
CA GLY A 437 -15.11 11.38 -27.54
C GLY A 437 -14.29 11.59 -26.26
N GLN A 438 -13.12 10.94 -26.17
CA GLN A 438 -12.25 10.94 -24.97
C GLN A 438 -10.82 11.41 -25.29
N ASP A 439 -10.61 11.99 -26.47
CA ASP A 439 -9.32 12.58 -26.82
C ASP A 439 -9.05 13.78 -25.93
N ASN A 440 -7.84 13.85 -25.34
CA ASN A 440 -7.42 14.97 -24.51
C ASN A 440 -8.39 15.26 -23.34
N ASN A 441 -8.95 14.21 -22.73
CA ASN A 441 -9.95 14.32 -21.66
C ASN A 441 -9.72 13.28 -20.55
N LEU A 442 -8.46 12.92 -20.29
CA LEU A 442 -8.08 11.92 -19.30
C LEU A 442 -7.33 12.61 -18.17
N THR A 443 -7.86 12.48 -16.95
CA THR A 443 -7.28 13.07 -15.73
C THR A 443 -7.00 12.02 -14.66
N SER A 444 -7.84 10.99 -14.56
CA SER A 444 -7.62 9.87 -13.63
C SER A 444 -8.03 8.54 -14.27
N LEU A 445 -7.48 7.44 -13.76
CA LEU A 445 -7.80 6.11 -14.29
C LEU A 445 -7.77 5.03 -13.23
N ARG A 446 -8.60 4.01 -13.43
CA ARG A 446 -8.57 2.76 -12.66
C ARG A 446 -8.09 1.62 -13.51
N VAL A 447 -7.15 0.83 -12.98
CA VAL A 447 -6.56 -0.32 -13.66
C VAL A 447 -6.92 -1.58 -12.90
N GLU A 448 -7.72 -2.43 -13.54
CA GLU A 448 -8.20 -3.69 -12.97
C GLU A 448 -7.62 -4.87 -13.74
N ASN A 449 -7.09 -5.88 -13.04
CA ASN A 449 -6.68 -7.13 -13.68
C ASN A 449 -7.92 -8.01 -13.92
N ALA A 450 -8.41 -7.96 -15.17
CA ALA A 450 -9.56 -8.69 -15.70
C ALA A 450 -9.45 -10.23 -15.61
N GLY A 451 -8.26 -10.75 -15.30
CA GLY A 451 -8.03 -12.19 -15.10
C GLY A 451 -8.49 -12.70 -13.72
N SER A 452 -9.00 -11.81 -12.85
CA SER A 452 -9.35 -12.13 -11.46
C SER A 452 -10.54 -11.33 -10.93
N ASP A 453 -11.55 -11.07 -11.75
CA ASP A 453 -12.67 -10.16 -11.42
C ASP A 453 -13.40 -10.50 -10.11
N ASN A 454 -13.31 -11.74 -9.62
CA ASN A 454 -13.97 -12.14 -8.38
C ASN A 454 -13.29 -11.52 -7.15
N GLY A 455 -13.93 -10.55 -6.50
CA GLY A 455 -13.52 -10.01 -5.21
C GLY A 455 -14.60 -9.11 -4.61
N VAL A 456 -14.33 -8.63 -3.41
CA VAL A 456 -15.13 -7.62 -2.71
C VAL A 456 -14.43 -6.29 -2.88
N PHE A 457 -14.99 -5.41 -3.69
CA PHE A 457 -14.46 -4.07 -3.89
C PHE A 457 -15.12 -3.12 -2.89
N VAL A 458 -14.34 -2.42 -2.09
CA VAL A 458 -14.85 -1.44 -1.12
C VAL A 458 -14.33 -0.08 -1.56
N TYR A 459 -15.18 0.94 -1.51
CA TYR A 459 -14.91 2.25 -2.07
C TYR A 459 -15.10 3.36 -1.04
N GLU A 460 -14.24 4.37 -1.11
CA GLU A 460 -14.25 5.55 -0.23
C GLU A 460 -15.51 6.41 -0.39
N HIS A 461 -16.12 6.40 -1.57
CA HIS A 461 -17.32 7.19 -1.84
C HIS A 461 -18.48 6.32 -2.29
N THR A 462 -19.68 6.90 -2.27
CA THR A 462 -20.86 6.25 -2.84
C THR A 462 -20.72 6.06 -4.35
N ASN A 463 -21.56 5.20 -4.92
CA ASN A 463 -21.60 4.86 -6.35
C ASN A 463 -20.26 4.32 -6.89
N TYR A 464 -19.51 3.63 -6.04
CA TYR A 464 -18.24 3.00 -6.38
C TYR A 464 -17.15 4.00 -6.81
N LEU A 465 -17.17 5.21 -6.24
CA LEU A 465 -16.21 6.29 -6.54
C LEU A 465 -15.14 6.44 -5.45
N GLY A 466 -14.15 7.30 -5.66
CA GLY A 466 -13.05 7.50 -4.72
C GLY A 466 -12.06 6.33 -4.70
N LYS A 467 -11.24 6.22 -3.65
CA LYS A 467 -10.28 5.12 -3.50
C LYS A 467 -10.99 3.77 -3.40
N ARG A 468 -10.40 2.67 -3.88
CA ARG A 468 -11.04 1.32 -3.85
C ARG A 468 -10.13 0.13 -3.44
N VAL A 469 -10.50 -0.65 -2.42
CA VAL A 469 -9.81 -1.92 -2.11
C VAL A 469 -10.50 -3.06 -2.79
N ARG A 470 -9.76 -3.99 -3.37
CA ARG A 470 -10.27 -5.34 -3.64
C ARG A 470 -9.82 -6.28 -2.51
N LEU A 471 -10.79 -6.91 -1.85
CA LEU A 471 -10.61 -7.91 -0.81
C LEU A 471 -11.04 -9.29 -1.32
N THR A 472 -10.22 -10.30 -1.06
CA THR A 472 -10.52 -11.71 -1.38
C THR A 472 -10.44 -12.61 -0.14
N ALA A 473 -10.16 -12.02 1.01
CA ALA A 473 -10.03 -12.65 2.31
C ALA A 473 -10.32 -11.59 3.39
N ASP A 474 -10.54 -12.06 4.62
CA ASP A 474 -10.88 -11.22 5.76
C ASP A 474 -9.84 -10.10 6.00
N GLU A 475 -10.31 -8.87 6.11
CA GLU A 475 -9.51 -7.69 6.49
C GLU A 475 -9.80 -7.31 7.95
N PRO A 476 -8.92 -7.66 8.90
CA PRO A 476 -9.12 -7.32 10.30
C PRO A 476 -8.93 -5.83 10.60
N ASN A 477 -8.32 -5.03 9.73
CA ASN A 477 -8.12 -3.61 9.99
C ASN A 477 -8.12 -2.78 8.71
N MET A 478 -9.23 -2.07 8.45
CA MET A 478 -9.37 -1.19 7.29
C MET A 478 -8.40 -0.01 7.31
N ALA A 479 -7.81 0.35 8.46
CA ALA A 479 -6.71 1.33 8.55
C ALA A 479 -5.45 0.88 7.82
N LEU A 480 -5.31 -0.41 7.58
CA LEU A 480 -4.25 -0.91 6.73
C LEU A 480 -4.60 -0.67 5.25
N THR A 481 -5.87 -0.50 4.86
CA THR A 481 -6.37 -0.36 3.46
C THR A 481 -6.50 1.04 2.90
N TYR A 482 -6.45 1.25 1.55
CA TYR A 482 -6.32 2.54 0.78
C TYR A 482 -7.62 3.27 0.70
N VAL A 483 -8.70 2.61 1.13
CA VAL A 483 -9.94 3.26 1.48
C VAL A 483 -9.72 3.92 2.83
N GLY A 484 -9.12 3.19 3.77
CA GLY A 484 -8.85 3.62 5.11
C GLY A 484 -9.95 3.22 6.08
N ASP A 485 -9.63 3.37 7.36
CA ASP A 485 -10.56 3.16 8.46
C ASP A 485 -11.68 4.18 8.43
N ASP A 486 -12.93 3.74 8.61
CA ASP A 486 -14.11 4.61 8.67
C ASP A 486 -14.27 5.51 7.42
N LYS A 487 -13.86 5.01 6.26
CA LYS A 487 -13.98 5.73 4.97
C LYS A 487 -14.84 5.03 3.93
N ALA A 488 -15.21 3.77 4.16
CA ALA A 488 -15.96 3.01 3.17
C ALA A 488 -17.40 3.54 3.04
N SER A 489 -17.82 3.88 1.83
CA SER A 489 -19.16 4.41 1.53
C SER A 489 -19.91 3.63 0.44
N SER A 490 -19.25 2.72 -0.28
CA SER A 490 -19.91 1.71 -1.11
C SER A 490 -19.10 0.42 -1.21
N ILE A 491 -19.76 -0.69 -1.50
CA ILE A 491 -19.15 -2.02 -1.66
C ILE A 491 -19.72 -2.66 -2.91
N GLU A 492 -18.89 -3.16 -3.81
CA GLU A 492 -19.29 -3.97 -4.97
C GLU A 492 -18.77 -5.38 -4.76
N ILE A 493 -19.64 -6.39 -4.89
CA ILE A 493 -19.23 -7.78 -4.73
C ILE A 493 -19.29 -8.44 -6.11
N VAL A 494 -18.14 -8.89 -6.58
CA VAL A 494 -18.00 -9.59 -7.85
C VAL A 494 -17.59 -11.02 -7.56
N GLY A 495 -18.33 -11.98 -8.09
CA GLY A 495 -18.11 -13.41 -7.84
C GLY A 495 -18.89 -13.96 -6.65
N ASN A 496 -18.30 -14.94 -5.96
CA ASN A 496 -18.96 -15.74 -4.92
C ASN A 496 -18.40 -15.40 -3.54
N TYR A 497 -18.84 -14.28 -2.98
CA TYR A 497 -18.47 -13.87 -1.63
C TYR A 497 -19.71 -13.46 -0.84
N THR A 498 -19.72 -13.81 0.43
CA THR A 498 -20.53 -13.13 1.44
C THR A 498 -19.62 -12.21 2.24
N VAL A 499 -20.12 -11.02 2.51
CA VAL A 499 -19.35 -9.97 3.17
C VAL A 499 -20.04 -9.57 4.44
N GLN A 500 -19.31 -9.60 5.55
CA GLN A 500 -19.76 -9.06 6.81
C GLN A 500 -18.83 -7.93 7.22
N VAL A 501 -19.38 -6.73 7.40
CA VAL A 501 -18.65 -5.55 7.82
C VAL A 501 -18.85 -5.33 9.32
N PHE A 502 -17.87 -4.70 9.97
CA PHE A 502 -17.84 -4.46 11.40
C PHE A 502 -17.39 -3.02 11.68
N GLU A 503 -17.97 -2.41 12.72
CA GLU A 503 -17.69 -1.02 13.11
C GLU A 503 -16.38 -0.83 13.90
N HIS A 504 -15.71 -1.92 14.27
CA HIS A 504 -14.45 -1.89 14.99
C HIS A 504 -13.43 -2.84 14.35
N PRO A 505 -12.11 -2.58 14.51
CA PRO A 505 -11.07 -3.50 14.09
C PRO A 505 -11.20 -4.90 14.72
N ASN A 506 -10.58 -5.89 14.10
CA ASN A 506 -10.56 -7.29 14.51
C ASN A 506 -11.95 -7.94 14.64
N PHE A 507 -12.88 -7.53 13.77
CA PHE A 507 -14.24 -8.07 13.66
C PHE A 507 -15.07 -7.91 14.93
N GLN A 508 -14.92 -6.77 15.61
CA GLN A 508 -15.63 -6.45 16.86
C GLN A 508 -16.75 -5.42 16.61
N GLY A 509 -17.59 -5.20 17.62
CA GLY A 509 -18.69 -4.24 17.57
C GLY A 509 -19.92 -4.74 16.80
N ASN A 510 -20.81 -3.82 16.45
CA ASN A 510 -21.94 -4.09 15.56
C ASN A 510 -21.43 -4.59 14.20
N SER A 511 -22.27 -5.37 13.52
CA SER A 511 -21.96 -5.88 12.18
C SER A 511 -23.16 -5.87 11.26
N TYR A 512 -22.89 -5.87 9.96
CA TYR A 512 -23.91 -5.99 8.91
C TYR A 512 -23.41 -6.86 7.77
N GLN A 513 -24.29 -7.70 7.23
CA GLN A 513 -23.97 -8.60 6.13
C GLN A 513 -24.50 -8.06 4.80
N TYR A 514 -23.62 -7.90 3.83
CA TYR A 514 -23.96 -7.58 2.45
C TYR A 514 -24.05 -8.85 1.59
N ASN A 515 -25.01 -8.83 0.66
CA ASN A 515 -25.29 -9.92 -0.28
C ASN A 515 -24.37 -9.87 -1.50
N VAL A 516 -24.43 -10.88 -2.36
CA VAL A 516 -23.48 -11.15 -3.47
C VAL A 516 -23.32 -10.06 -4.54
N SER A 517 -24.08 -8.96 -4.49
CA SER A 517 -23.94 -7.80 -5.39
C SER A 517 -23.29 -6.57 -4.73
N GLY A 518 -23.28 -6.48 -3.40
CA GLY A 518 -22.84 -5.28 -2.67
C GLY A 518 -23.92 -4.20 -2.57
N SER A 519 -23.51 -2.95 -2.33
CA SER A 519 -24.36 -1.75 -2.30
C SER A 519 -23.59 -0.51 -2.78
N ALA A 520 -24.22 0.27 -3.67
CA ALA A 520 -23.72 1.58 -4.13
C ALA A 520 -23.81 2.67 -3.05
N SER A 521 -24.51 2.43 -1.94
CA SER A 521 -24.55 3.32 -0.77
C SER A 521 -24.75 2.51 0.50
N LEU A 522 -23.85 2.65 1.46
CA LEU A 522 -23.92 1.91 2.73
C LEU A 522 -24.88 2.55 3.74
N GLY A 523 -25.47 3.70 3.42
CA GLY A 523 -26.42 4.39 4.31
C GLY A 523 -25.81 4.65 5.69
N GLY A 524 -26.47 4.21 6.76
CA GLY A 524 -25.99 4.37 8.13
C GLY A 524 -24.69 3.61 8.46
N TRP A 525 -24.22 2.74 7.56
CA TRP A 525 -22.91 2.08 7.65
C TRP A 525 -21.81 2.81 6.90
N GLY A 526 -22.13 3.85 6.11
CA GLY A 526 -21.12 4.66 5.43
C GLY A 526 -20.19 5.31 6.43
N ASP A 527 -18.89 5.27 6.13
CA ASP A 527 -17.83 5.89 6.92
C ASP A 527 -17.74 5.37 8.38
N THR A 528 -18.12 4.10 8.61
CA THR A 528 -18.07 3.44 9.94
C THR A 528 -17.37 2.09 9.94
N ILE A 529 -16.94 1.60 8.76
CA ILE A 529 -16.43 0.24 8.63
C ILE A 529 -14.93 0.20 8.95
N SER A 530 -14.57 -0.57 9.97
CA SER A 530 -13.18 -0.74 10.42
C SER A 530 -12.62 -2.15 10.20
N SER A 531 -13.47 -3.16 9.97
CA SER A 531 -13.01 -4.50 9.54
C SER A 531 -14.07 -5.25 8.74
N ILE A 532 -13.64 -6.17 7.88
CA ILE A 532 -14.49 -6.85 6.90
C ILE A 532 -14.13 -8.34 6.84
N LYS A 533 -15.09 -9.22 7.11
CA LYS A 533 -14.98 -10.64 6.77
C LYS A 533 -15.42 -10.87 5.34
N VAL A 534 -14.55 -11.53 4.56
CA VAL A 534 -14.81 -11.93 3.19
C VAL A 534 -14.77 -13.44 3.15
N THR A 535 -15.95 -14.05 3.15
CA THR A 535 -16.07 -15.50 3.06
C THR A 535 -16.34 -15.86 1.60
N PRO A 536 -15.39 -16.54 0.91
CA PRO A 536 -15.71 -17.18 -0.34
C PRO A 536 -16.86 -18.14 -0.09
N THR A 537 -17.98 -17.97 -0.76
CA THR A 537 -19.04 -18.97 -0.70
C THR A 537 -18.56 -20.16 -1.53
N THR A 538 -17.96 -21.14 -0.84
CA THR A 538 -17.59 -22.40 -1.48
C THR A 538 -18.85 -23.04 -2.03
N ASN A 539 -18.81 -23.33 -3.33
CA ASN A 539 -19.60 -24.38 -3.96
C ASN A 539 -21.12 -24.12 -3.98
N ALA A 540 -21.61 -23.62 -5.11
CA ALA A 540 -21.83 -24.61 -6.14
C ALA A 540 -21.88 -23.97 -7.54
N ASN A 541 -21.09 -24.56 -8.41
CA ASN A 541 -21.20 -24.42 -9.84
C ASN A 541 -22.66 -24.73 -10.22
N GLY A 542 -23.38 -23.80 -10.84
CA GLY A 542 -24.75 -24.00 -11.30
C GLY A 542 -25.37 -22.74 -11.90
N VAL A 543 -26.63 -22.88 -12.29
CA VAL A 543 -27.52 -21.81 -12.73
C VAL A 543 -28.36 -21.37 -11.54
N PHE A 544 -28.32 -20.09 -11.19
CA PHE A 544 -29.13 -19.53 -10.13
C PHE A 544 -30.24 -18.67 -10.74
N LEU A 545 -31.47 -18.86 -10.29
CA LEU A 545 -32.60 -17.99 -10.64
C LEU A 545 -33.06 -17.24 -9.40
N TYR A 546 -33.29 -15.93 -9.55
CA TYR A 546 -33.65 -15.02 -8.48
C TYR A 546 -35.04 -14.42 -8.72
N GLN A 547 -35.77 -14.19 -7.64
CA GLN A 547 -37.14 -13.69 -7.67
C GLN A 547 -37.24 -12.26 -8.23
N HIS A 548 -36.21 -11.45 -8.02
CA HIS A 548 -36.18 -10.07 -8.46
C HIS A 548 -35.03 -9.82 -9.43
N SER A 549 -35.10 -8.70 -10.14
CA SER A 549 -33.97 -8.18 -10.90
C SER A 549 -32.75 -7.93 -9.99
N ASN A 550 -31.58 -7.77 -10.58
CA ASN A 550 -30.30 -7.50 -9.90
C ASN A 550 -29.90 -8.56 -8.85
N TYR A 551 -30.35 -9.81 -9.03
CA TYR A 551 -30.04 -10.95 -8.16
C TYR A 551 -30.57 -10.80 -6.73
N GLU A 552 -31.72 -10.16 -6.59
CA GLU A 552 -32.39 -9.91 -5.31
C GLU A 552 -33.56 -10.88 -5.04
N GLY A 553 -34.06 -10.88 -3.80
CA GLY A 553 -35.17 -11.73 -3.37
C GLY A 553 -34.79 -13.18 -3.10
N SER A 554 -35.80 -14.05 -3.05
CA SER A 554 -35.58 -15.50 -2.92
C SER A 554 -34.87 -16.03 -4.17
N PHE A 555 -34.05 -17.06 -4.03
CA PHE A 555 -33.38 -17.67 -5.17
C PHE A 555 -33.33 -19.19 -5.07
N VAL A 556 -33.17 -19.83 -6.22
CA VAL A 556 -32.88 -21.26 -6.32
C VAL A 556 -31.60 -21.47 -7.08
N GLN A 557 -30.82 -22.47 -6.65
CA GLN A 557 -29.69 -22.98 -7.39
C GLN A 557 -30.05 -24.27 -8.13
N LEU A 558 -29.67 -24.33 -9.40
CA LEU A 558 -29.91 -25.44 -10.30
C LEU A 558 -28.56 -25.99 -10.81
N THR A 559 -28.28 -27.26 -10.54
CA THR A 559 -27.06 -27.94 -11.02
C THR A 559 -27.36 -29.03 -12.06
N SER A 560 -28.64 -29.25 -12.35
CA SER A 560 -29.17 -30.20 -13.32
C SER A 560 -30.50 -29.68 -13.87
N ASP A 561 -31.01 -30.30 -14.93
CA ASP A 561 -32.30 -29.94 -15.50
C ASP A 561 -33.43 -30.04 -14.46
N VAL A 562 -34.34 -29.07 -14.48
CA VAL A 562 -35.54 -28.98 -13.64
C VAL A 562 -36.77 -28.97 -14.53
N PRO A 563 -37.51 -30.09 -14.63
CA PRO A 563 -38.69 -30.18 -15.49
C PRO A 563 -39.87 -29.40 -14.92
N ASP A 564 -39.87 -29.07 -13.63
CA ASP A 564 -40.97 -28.39 -12.98
C ASP A 564 -40.44 -27.44 -11.87
N MET A 565 -40.51 -26.13 -12.13
CA MET A 565 -40.05 -25.11 -11.18
C MET A 565 -40.91 -25.04 -9.91
N GLY A 566 -42.16 -25.52 -9.93
CA GLY A 566 -43.03 -25.62 -8.76
C GLY A 566 -42.48 -26.54 -7.66
N THR A 567 -41.53 -27.42 -8.02
CA THR A 567 -40.80 -28.27 -7.05
C THR A 567 -39.67 -27.56 -6.32
N THR A 568 -39.33 -26.34 -6.75
CA THR A 568 -38.24 -25.53 -6.17
C THR A 568 -38.78 -24.51 -5.16
N ILE A 569 -37.90 -23.97 -4.32
CA ILE A 569 -38.25 -22.89 -3.39
C ILE A 569 -38.69 -21.60 -4.11
N LEU A 570 -38.28 -21.40 -5.36
CA LEU A 570 -38.64 -20.21 -6.13
C LEU A 570 -40.05 -20.32 -6.72
N GLY A 571 -40.51 -21.53 -7.04
CA GLY A 571 -41.81 -21.77 -7.68
C GLY A 571 -41.87 -21.35 -9.15
N HIS A 572 -43.04 -21.54 -9.76
CA HIS A 572 -43.32 -21.10 -11.14
C HIS A 572 -43.39 -19.59 -11.23
N ASP A 573 -42.93 -19.04 -12.36
CA ASP A 573 -43.29 -17.70 -12.80
C ASP A 573 -42.89 -16.63 -11.77
N GLN A 574 -41.75 -16.84 -11.10
CA GLN A 574 -41.19 -15.91 -10.11
C GLN A 574 -39.81 -15.39 -10.49
N ALA A 575 -39.11 -16.00 -11.45
CA ALA A 575 -37.73 -15.63 -11.74
C ALA A 575 -37.67 -14.32 -12.57
N SER A 576 -36.82 -13.39 -12.14
CA SER A 576 -36.58 -12.09 -12.80
C SER A 576 -35.10 -11.77 -13.03
N SER A 577 -34.15 -12.58 -12.54
CA SER A 577 -32.74 -12.54 -12.97
C SER A 577 -32.05 -13.91 -12.88
N VAL A 578 -30.94 -14.09 -13.62
CA VAL A 578 -30.21 -15.38 -13.72
C VAL A 578 -28.71 -15.20 -13.54
N ARG A 579 -28.08 -16.04 -12.73
CA ARG A 579 -26.62 -16.03 -12.52
C ARG A 579 -26.03 -17.38 -12.91
N ILE A 580 -24.99 -17.37 -13.74
CA ILE A 580 -24.32 -18.58 -14.22
C ILE A 580 -22.94 -18.67 -13.57
N VAL A 581 -22.68 -19.75 -12.83
CA VAL A 581 -21.42 -19.96 -12.11
C VAL A 581 -20.84 -21.31 -12.52
N GLY A 582 -19.66 -21.32 -13.14
CA GLY A 582 -19.04 -22.53 -13.68
C GLY A 582 -19.41 -22.79 -15.15
N PRO A 583 -19.08 -23.98 -15.69
CA PRO A 583 -19.19 -24.27 -17.13
C PRO A 583 -20.63 -24.66 -17.50
N TYR A 584 -21.60 -23.76 -17.31
CA TYR A 584 -23.00 -24.02 -17.66
C TYR A 584 -23.59 -23.01 -18.64
N LYS A 585 -24.66 -23.42 -19.29
CA LYS A 585 -25.67 -22.56 -19.89
C LYS A 585 -27.06 -22.96 -19.39
N ALA A 586 -27.93 -21.97 -19.23
CA ALA A 586 -29.32 -22.15 -18.82
C ALA A 586 -30.25 -22.00 -20.01
N VAL A 587 -31.18 -22.92 -20.21
CA VAL A 587 -32.31 -22.74 -21.13
C VAL A 587 -33.59 -22.71 -20.30
N ILE A 588 -34.21 -21.54 -20.19
CA ILE A 588 -35.41 -21.31 -19.38
C ILE A 588 -36.63 -21.40 -20.29
N TYR A 589 -37.64 -22.15 -19.87
CA TYR A 589 -38.89 -22.39 -20.61
C TYR A 589 -40.08 -21.82 -19.87
N GLU A 590 -41.08 -21.35 -20.64
CA GLU A 590 -42.28 -20.73 -20.07
C GLU A 590 -43.31 -21.72 -19.55
N ASN A 591 -43.21 -23.00 -19.94
CA ASN A 591 -44.07 -24.07 -19.43
C ASN A 591 -43.24 -25.16 -18.74
N GLY A 592 -43.91 -26.01 -17.96
CA GLY A 592 -43.31 -27.22 -17.42
C GLY A 592 -42.83 -28.20 -18.50
N ASN A 593 -41.97 -29.13 -18.11
CA ASN A 593 -41.40 -30.20 -18.95
C ASN A 593 -40.67 -29.71 -20.22
N TYR A 594 -40.03 -28.55 -20.15
CA TYR A 594 -39.23 -27.94 -21.23
C TYR A 594 -40.03 -27.62 -22.50
N GLN A 595 -41.27 -27.14 -22.34
CA GLN A 595 -42.19 -26.81 -23.43
C GLN A 595 -42.45 -25.29 -23.53
N GLY A 596 -43.09 -24.87 -24.62
CA GLY A 596 -43.38 -23.46 -24.89
C GLY A 596 -42.19 -22.70 -25.48
N ASN A 597 -42.26 -21.36 -25.44
CA ASN A 597 -41.12 -20.52 -25.77
C ASN A 597 -39.96 -20.76 -24.78
N SER A 598 -38.73 -20.40 -25.18
CA SER A 598 -37.55 -20.52 -24.33
C SER A 598 -36.55 -19.39 -24.55
N ILE A 599 -35.73 -19.10 -23.56
CA ILE A 599 -34.58 -18.20 -23.64
C ILE A 599 -33.32 -18.88 -23.11
N THR A 600 -32.17 -18.59 -23.73
CA THR A 600 -30.88 -19.18 -23.35
C THR A 600 -29.96 -18.12 -22.77
N TYR A 601 -29.32 -18.44 -21.65
CA TYR A 601 -28.30 -17.62 -21.00
C TYR A 601 -27.00 -18.41 -20.88
N THR A 602 -25.92 -17.86 -21.46
CA THR A 602 -24.55 -18.38 -21.38
C THR A 602 -23.68 -17.60 -20.40
N SER A 603 -24.21 -16.52 -19.82
CA SER A 603 -23.60 -15.69 -18.79
C SER A 603 -24.67 -15.16 -17.85
N SER A 604 -24.26 -14.66 -16.68
CA SER A 604 -25.18 -13.99 -15.74
C SER A 604 -25.86 -12.78 -16.39
N ASN A 605 -27.13 -12.56 -16.06
CA ASN A 605 -27.93 -11.42 -16.50
C ASN A 605 -28.80 -10.91 -15.35
N SER A 606 -28.66 -9.63 -15.03
CA SER A 606 -29.36 -8.97 -13.91
C SER A 606 -30.85 -8.71 -14.18
N SER A 607 -31.36 -8.98 -15.39
CA SER A 607 -32.79 -8.89 -15.69
C SER A 607 -33.18 -9.87 -16.79
N LEU A 608 -34.28 -10.59 -16.62
CA LEU A 608 -34.86 -11.40 -17.70
C LEU A 608 -35.66 -10.53 -18.69
N GLY A 609 -35.93 -9.27 -18.38
CA GLY A 609 -36.64 -8.34 -19.25
C GLY A 609 -38.04 -8.84 -19.61
N GLY A 610 -38.32 -9.04 -20.90
CA GLY A 610 -39.58 -9.62 -21.37
C GLY A 610 -39.84 -11.07 -20.91
N TRP A 611 -38.87 -11.69 -20.25
CA TRP A 611 -38.92 -13.03 -19.66
C TRP A 611 -39.11 -13.04 -18.14
N ASN A 612 -39.28 -11.89 -17.50
CA ASN A 612 -39.59 -11.81 -16.07
C ASN A 612 -40.86 -12.60 -15.76
N ASP A 613 -40.81 -13.35 -14.67
CA ASP A 613 -41.95 -14.07 -14.08
C ASP A 613 -42.58 -15.08 -15.05
N LYS A 614 -41.77 -15.70 -15.90
CA LYS A 614 -42.20 -16.74 -16.85
C LYS A 614 -41.50 -18.08 -16.66
N ALA A 615 -40.50 -18.19 -15.78
CA ALA A 615 -39.72 -19.43 -15.68
C ALA A 615 -40.54 -20.56 -15.04
N SER A 616 -40.82 -21.61 -15.81
CA SER A 616 -41.60 -22.77 -15.35
C SER A 616 -40.89 -24.13 -15.51
N SER A 617 -39.86 -24.21 -16.35
CA SER A 617 -38.86 -25.31 -16.34
C SER A 617 -37.52 -24.83 -16.89
N VAL A 618 -36.41 -25.50 -16.53
CA VAL A 618 -35.05 -25.03 -16.87
C VAL A 618 -34.15 -26.21 -17.22
N LYS A 619 -33.44 -26.13 -18.35
CA LYS A 619 -32.30 -27.03 -18.62
C LYS A 619 -30.99 -26.39 -18.20
N VAL A 620 -30.15 -27.17 -17.52
CA VAL A 620 -28.81 -26.81 -17.08
C VAL A 620 -27.83 -27.68 -17.87
N LEU A 621 -27.21 -27.08 -18.87
CA LEU A 621 -26.34 -27.78 -19.83
C LEU A 621 -24.88 -27.34 -19.64
N PRO A 622 -23.90 -28.15 -20.02
CA PRO A 622 -22.50 -27.70 -20.11
C PRO A 622 -22.38 -26.51 -21.10
N ALA A 623 -21.54 -25.53 -20.74
CA ALA A 623 -21.21 -24.36 -21.57
C ALA A 623 -20.42 -24.76 -22.82
#